data_AF-A0A5C6D439-F1
#
_entry.id   AF-A0A5C6D439-F1
#
_cell.length_a   1.000
_cell.length_b   1.000
_cell.length_c   1.000
_cell.angle_alpha   90.00
_cell.angle_beta   90.00
_cell.angle_gamma   90.00
#
_symmetry.space_group_name_H-M   'P 1'
#
loop_
_entity.id
_entity.type
_entity.pdbx_description
1 polymer ?
#
loop_
_entity_poly.entity_id
_entity_poly.type
_entity_poly.pdbx_seq_one_letter_code
_entity_poly.pdbx_strand_id
1 'polypeptide(L)'
;MSGLQLKFEETGTLDGTGEVIMNSPGLGATITSHASTVGTFGPNQTIRGVGQIQGAIVNDGLIIAEPLSGGTELLMNGYAKTNNSTIRADAGATIGVLGSTITQNDTNGVLLANGGVIHLQGSSVIHGGRLEAASGGKLVASGNAARLEDVISNAPIEVLTGNNLLNLGGTFLVNNNTITVSSRLGVDDNVEISGTGEIVLDSLLGADFNIAAGFTATLGSGHVLRRTAAGNVSSSRVNGPGTFINNGRVEGASVSVRMNFNGPVGGSGTMKNVNITNIHSPGDPGGTAQVPLEGTYEISFFGQLNLELCGTTPGLEYDQLFSTDPANVFMITPGSTKLNVSFLPGYFPTNGDVFTLVDTAGTITGNFSQINLPPLPSGFNWLDISTPQTIAYQFIAPLAGDFEEDGDVDGDDLNRWQANYATGSTHMQGDADDDSDVDGRDFLIWQRQYGSGVPLVAAQAAVPEPSTCALLMISVVSFVRMRLSPKRRAFQRLKIQSFRS
;
A
#
# COMPACT_ATOMS: atom_id res chain seq x y z
N MET A 1 26.47 46.39 -5.09
CA MET A 1 26.34 47.32 -3.96
C MET A 1 26.26 46.47 -2.70
N SER A 2 27.20 46.57 -1.77
CA SER A 2 27.13 45.84 -0.50
C SER A 2 25.96 46.39 0.31
N GLY A 3 24.97 45.56 0.65
CA GLY A 3 23.88 45.98 1.51
C GLY A 3 24.34 46.32 2.93
N LEU A 4 23.43 46.89 3.71
CA LEU A 4 23.64 47.10 5.14
C LEU A 4 23.66 45.75 5.85
N GLN A 5 24.60 45.59 6.78
CA GLN A 5 24.88 44.31 7.44
C GLN A 5 24.90 44.49 8.95
N LEU A 6 24.11 43.69 9.65
CA LEU A 6 24.32 43.40 11.07
C LEU A 6 25.21 42.14 11.15
N LYS A 7 26.37 42.24 11.78
CA LYS A 7 27.34 41.15 11.85
C LYS A 7 27.74 40.84 13.28
N PHE A 8 27.60 39.58 13.67
CA PHE A 8 28.20 39.03 14.88
C PHE A 8 29.65 38.64 14.56
N GLU A 9 30.61 39.44 15.05
CA GLU A 9 32.04 39.13 14.92
C GLU A 9 32.48 38.08 15.93
N GLU A 10 31.88 38.08 17.12
CA GLU A 10 32.09 37.11 18.20
C GLU A 10 30.77 36.51 18.66
N THR A 11 30.84 35.33 19.29
CA THR A 11 29.64 34.67 19.85
C THR A 11 29.05 35.54 20.95
N GLY A 12 27.78 35.86 20.83
CA GLY A 12 27.16 36.79 21.75
C GLY A 12 25.65 36.90 21.56
N THR A 13 25.01 37.58 22.51
CA THR A 13 23.56 37.77 22.51
C THR A 13 23.26 39.24 22.28
N LEU A 14 22.43 39.52 21.27
CA LEU A 14 21.68 40.77 21.19
C LEU A 14 20.47 40.62 22.11
N ASP A 15 20.52 41.27 23.27
CA ASP A 15 19.48 41.17 24.31
C ASP A 15 18.78 42.53 24.54
N GLY A 16 17.74 42.53 25.38
CA GLY A 16 16.86 43.68 25.64
C GLY A 16 15.48 43.48 25.00
N THR A 17 14.68 44.55 24.97
CA THR A 17 13.28 44.52 24.46
C THR A 17 13.13 45.25 23.11
N GLY A 18 14.22 45.32 22.33
CA GLY A 18 14.30 46.13 21.12
C GLY A 18 13.82 45.38 19.86
N GLU A 19 13.81 46.12 18.74
CA GLU A 19 13.53 45.56 17.42
C GLU A 19 14.70 45.80 16.47
N VAL A 20 15.02 44.80 15.64
CA VAL A 20 15.86 44.95 14.44
C VAL A 20 14.96 44.88 13.22
N ILE A 21 14.89 45.98 12.47
CA ILE A 21 14.06 46.07 11.26
C ILE A 21 14.95 45.92 10.03
N MET A 22 14.79 44.82 9.30
CA MET A 22 15.41 44.57 8.00
C MET A 22 14.50 45.12 6.91
N ASN A 23 14.87 46.22 6.24
CA ASN A 23 13.96 46.96 5.36
C ASN A 23 14.31 46.92 3.88
N SER A 24 15.18 46.01 3.44
CA SER A 24 15.66 45.96 2.06
C SER A 24 15.79 44.52 1.58
N PRO A 25 15.18 44.18 0.42
CA PRO A 25 15.07 42.81 -0.08
C PRO A 25 16.43 42.22 -0.47
N GLY A 26 16.49 40.89 -0.53
CA GLY A 26 17.69 40.17 -0.95
C GLY A 26 18.91 40.60 -0.14
N LEU A 27 20.03 40.86 -0.82
CA LEU A 27 21.27 41.28 -0.16
C LEU A 27 21.25 42.74 0.36
N GLY A 28 20.14 43.47 0.25
CA GLY A 28 20.04 44.85 0.69
C GLY A 28 20.11 45.03 2.21
N ALA A 29 19.52 44.09 2.96
CA ALA A 29 19.62 43.99 4.41
C ALA A 29 20.03 42.57 4.79
N THR A 30 21.13 42.42 5.53
CA THR A 30 21.66 41.10 5.90
C THR A 30 22.00 40.99 7.39
N ILE A 31 21.74 39.82 7.95
CA ILE A 31 22.24 39.41 9.25
C ILE A 31 23.23 38.26 9.03
N THR A 32 24.43 38.41 9.58
CA THR A 32 25.54 37.49 9.35
C THR A 32 26.30 37.20 10.64
N SER A 33 27.10 36.14 10.62
CA SER A 33 28.09 35.86 11.66
C SER A 33 29.41 35.47 11.01
N HIS A 34 30.52 35.67 11.72
CA HIS A 34 31.80 35.10 11.33
C HIS A 34 31.75 33.56 11.36
N ALA A 35 32.67 32.89 10.65
CA ALA A 35 32.78 31.43 10.72
C ALA A 35 33.03 30.99 12.17
N SER A 36 32.29 29.98 12.64
CA SER A 36 32.29 29.47 14.04
C SER A 36 31.75 30.42 15.10
N THR A 37 31.15 31.55 14.70
CA THR A 37 30.47 32.48 15.60
C THR A 37 28.97 32.27 15.55
N VAL A 38 28.32 32.27 16.72
CA VAL A 38 26.86 32.18 16.84
C VAL A 38 26.31 33.48 17.43
N GLY A 39 25.42 34.14 16.68
CA GLY A 39 24.64 35.27 17.21
C GLY A 39 23.35 34.78 17.85
N THR A 40 23.01 35.29 19.02
CA THR A 40 21.74 34.96 19.69
C THR A 40 20.84 36.19 19.72
N PHE A 41 19.57 36.03 19.35
CA PHE A 41 18.53 37.02 19.61
C PHE A 41 17.83 36.64 20.90
N GLY A 42 17.98 37.48 21.92
CA GLY A 42 17.43 37.24 23.25
C GLY A 42 15.89 37.15 23.25
N PRO A 43 15.29 36.63 24.33
CA PRO A 43 13.88 36.23 24.37
C PRO A 43 12.88 37.37 24.17
N ASN A 44 13.29 38.62 24.41
CA ASN A 44 12.45 39.80 24.24
C ASN A 44 12.79 40.62 22.99
N GLN A 45 13.70 40.12 22.13
CA GLN A 45 14.04 40.78 20.87
C GLN A 45 13.09 40.38 19.76
N THR A 46 12.81 41.34 18.88
CA THR A 46 12.09 41.09 17.62
C THR A 46 12.98 41.43 16.44
N ILE A 47 13.13 40.49 15.51
CA ILE A 47 13.73 40.73 14.19
C ILE A 47 12.62 40.71 13.17
N ARG A 48 12.47 41.76 12.36
CA ARG A 48 11.32 41.86 11.45
C ARG A 48 11.63 42.48 10.11
N GLY A 49 10.88 42.10 9.08
CA GLY A 49 10.92 42.70 7.76
C GLY A 49 11.38 41.75 6.64
N VAL A 50 12.26 42.24 5.77
CA VAL A 50 12.72 41.57 4.53
C VAL A 50 14.23 41.66 4.37
N GLY A 51 14.83 40.68 3.71
CA GLY A 51 16.29 40.60 3.53
C GLY A 51 16.80 39.16 3.67
N GLN A 52 18.02 38.97 4.17
CA GLN A 52 18.58 37.63 4.40
C GLN A 52 19.25 37.44 5.76
N ILE A 53 18.98 36.31 6.40
CA ILE A 53 19.70 35.83 7.58
C ILE A 53 20.64 34.71 7.14
N GLN A 54 21.90 35.08 6.91
CA GLN A 54 22.94 34.19 6.40
C GLN A 54 23.79 33.57 7.52
N GLY A 55 23.91 34.26 8.66
CA GLY A 55 24.72 33.83 9.81
C GLY A 55 24.18 32.61 10.55
N ALA A 56 25.04 32.01 11.37
CA ALA A 56 24.62 31.03 12.38
C ALA A 56 23.94 31.79 13.53
N ILE A 57 22.65 31.53 13.73
CA ILE A 57 21.80 32.30 14.65
C ILE A 57 21.02 31.37 15.56
N VAL A 58 20.91 31.75 16.83
CA VAL A 58 19.92 31.23 17.79
C VAL A 58 18.82 32.26 17.95
N ASN A 59 17.57 31.86 17.73
CA ASN A 59 16.38 32.66 17.99
C ASN A 59 15.73 32.23 19.31
N ASP A 60 15.89 33.00 20.38
CA ASP A 60 15.11 32.83 21.61
C ASP A 60 13.89 33.77 21.63
N GLY A 61 13.85 34.77 20.74
CA GLY A 61 12.78 35.77 20.62
C GLY A 61 11.84 35.52 19.44
N LEU A 62 11.53 36.59 18.70
CA LEU A 62 10.58 36.55 17.59
C LEU A 62 11.25 37.01 16.29
N ILE A 63 11.22 36.17 15.25
CA ILE A 63 11.61 36.56 13.88
C ILE A 63 10.35 36.62 13.02
N ILE A 64 10.16 37.71 12.28
CA ILE A 64 8.95 37.96 11.48
C ILE A 64 9.33 38.36 10.05
N ALA A 65 8.82 37.63 9.06
CA ALA A 65 8.69 38.16 7.71
C ALA A 65 7.36 38.92 7.60
N GLU A 66 7.43 40.15 7.13
CA GLU A 66 6.25 40.95 6.83
C GLU A 66 6.50 41.78 5.56
N PRO A 67 5.46 42.16 4.80
CA PRO A 67 5.64 43.00 3.63
C PRO A 67 6.16 44.38 4.03
N LEU A 68 7.30 44.79 3.45
CA LEU A 68 7.85 46.14 3.58
C LEU A 68 8.14 46.73 2.18
N SER A 69 8.37 48.04 2.10
CA SER A 69 8.69 48.70 0.84
C SER A 69 9.94 48.08 0.21
N GLY A 70 9.76 47.26 -0.83
CA GLY A 70 10.84 46.64 -1.58
C GLY A 70 10.80 45.10 -1.65
N GLY A 71 10.00 44.42 -0.83
CA GLY A 71 9.89 42.96 -0.94
C GLY A 71 8.93 42.33 0.06
N THR A 72 8.83 41.02 0.01
CA THR A 72 7.97 40.21 0.87
C THR A 72 8.70 39.05 1.54
N GLU A 73 10.00 38.87 1.26
CA GLU A 73 10.76 37.70 1.69
C GLU A 73 11.83 38.05 2.71
N LEU A 74 11.84 37.28 3.80
CA LEU A 74 12.98 37.12 4.69
C LEU A 74 13.57 35.73 4.45
N LEU A 75 14.74 35.67 3.83
CA LEU A 75 15.39 34.42 3.44
C LEU A 75 16.38 33.95 4.51
N MET A 76 16.22 32.73 4.98
CA MET A 76 17.16 32.01 5.82
C MET A 76 18.02 31.11 4.94
N ASN A 77 19.31 31.42 4.85
CA ASN A 77 20.26 30.69 4.00
C ASN A 77 21.65 30.68 4.66
N GLY A 78 22.64 30.09 3.99
CA GLY A 78 24.01 30.02 4.52
C GLY A 78 24.12 29.03 5.67
N TYR A 79 24.53 29.50 6.86
CA TYR A 79 24.77 28.63 8.02
C TYR A 79 23.48 28.06 8.61
N ALA A 80 23.57 27.03 9.46
CA ALA A 80 22.43 26.51 10.21
C ALA A 80 21.90 27.52 11.24
N LYS A 81 20.62 27.43 11.58
CA LYS A 81 19.96 28.25 12.60
C LYS A 81 19.31 27.36 13.65
N THR A 82 19.22 27.87 14.88
CA THR A 82 18.46 27.27 15.98
C THR A 82 17.26 28.16 16.28
N ASN A 83 16.08 27.57 16.42
CA ASN A 83 14.85 28.27 16.77
C ASN A 83 14.28 27.74 18.10
N ASN A 84 14.53 28.47 19.18
CA ASN A 84 14.00 28.14 20.51
C ASN A 84 12.63 28.78 20.79
N SER A 85 12.11 29.56 19.84
CA SER A 85 10.85 30.30 19.96
C SER A 85 10.15 30.39 18.61
N THR A 86 9.72 31.57 18.16
CA THR A 86 8.87 31.71 16.97
C THR A 86 9.60 32.37 15.80
N ILE A 87 9.51 31.73 14.64
CA ILE A 87 9.76 32.33 13.33
C ILE A 87 8.42 32.37 12.58
N ARG A 88 7.98 33.55 12.16
CA ARG A 88 6.63 33.78 11.62
C ARG A 88 6.67 34.45 10.24
N ALA A 89 5.85 33.97 9.32
CA ALA A 89 5.50 34.68 8.10
C ALA A 89 4.10 35.29 8.25
N ASP A 90 4.00 36.62 8.24
CA ASP A 90 2.72 37.33 8.26
C ASP A 90 2.08 37.42 6.86
N ALA A 91 0.84 37.87 6.82
CA ALA A 91 0.02 37.96 5.61
C ALA A 91 0.76 38.62 4.44
N GLY A 92 0.89 37.89 3.33
CA GLY A 92 1.56 38.35 2.11
C GLY A 92 3.09 38.31 2.15
N ALA A 93 3.69 37.82 3.24
CA ALA A 93 5.13 37.62 3.36
C ALA A 93 5.55 36.15 3.31
N THR A 94 6.84 35.93 3.07
CA THR A 94 7.47 34.62 2.99
C THR A 94 8.67 34.54 3.92
N ILE A 95 8.72 33.50 4.75
CA ILE A 95 9.98 33.01 5.32
C ILE A 95 10.51 31.96 4.34
N GLY A 96 11.57 32.30 3.62
CA GLY A 96 12.26 31.35 2.75
C GLY A 96 13.32 30.60 3.53
N VAL A 97 13.47 29.29 3.32
CA VAL A 97 14.58 28.49 3.84
C VAL A 97 15.30 27.85 2.66
N LEU A 98 16.49 28.35 2.33
CA LEU A 98 17.21 27.95 1.12
C LEU A 98 18.51 27.23 1.49
N GLY A 99 18.49 25.90 1.36
CA GLY A 99 19.67 25.05 1.57
C GLY A 99 20.30 25.16 2.96
N SER A 100 19.51 25.52 3.97
CA SER A 100 19.92 25.73 5.35
C SER A 100 19.09 24.85 6.29
N THR A 101 19.66 24.51 7.44
CA THR A 101 18.99 23.77 8.50
C THR A 101 18.40 24.73 9.54
N ILE A 102 17.15 24.51 9.93
CA ILE A 102 16.55 25.10 11.13
C ILE A 102 16.29 23.97 12.12
N THR A 103 17.07 23.95 13.21
CA THR A 103 16.83 23.08 14.36
C THR A 103 15.93 23.80 15.33
N GLN A 104 14.71 23.29 15.52
CA GLN A 104 13.75 23.86 16.45
C GLN A 104 13.91 23.23 17.83
N ASN A 105 13.61 24.00 18.88
CA ASN A 105 13.36 23.42 20.19
C ASN A 105 12.06 22.60 20.16
N ASP A 106 12.09 21.37 20.65
CA ASP A 106 10.94 20.45 20.56
C ASP A 106 9.69 20.94 21.29
N THR A 107 9.86 21.76 22.34
CA THR A 107 8.75 22.28 23.13
C THR A 107 8.25 23.63 22.60
N ASN A 108 9.17 24.55 22.34
CA ASN A 108 8.86 25.96 22.12
C ASN A 108 9.10 26.44 20.69
N GLY A 109 9.88 25.70 19.90
CA GLY A 109 10.25 26.07 18.53
C GLY A 109 9.06 25.94 17.58
N VAL A 110 8.73 27.05 16.91
CA VAL A 110 7.62 27.13 15.96
C VAL A 110 8.04 27.86 14.68
N LEU A 111 7.74 27.24 13.53
CA LEU A 111 7.58 27.94 12.25
C LEU A 111 6.10 28.18 12.01
N LEU A 112 5.68 29.44 11.99
CA LEU A 112 4.27 29.85 11.88
C LEU A 112 4.00 30.59 10.56
N ALA A 113 3.13 30.03 9.73
CA ALA A 113 2.54 30.72 8.58
C ALA A 113 1.23 31.41 8.99
N ASN A 114 1.25 32.69 9.32
CA ASN A 114 0.07 33.47 9.70
C ASN A 114 -0.45 34.30 8.52
N GLY A 115 -1.16 33.66 7.59
CA GLY A 115 -1.55 34.23 6.29
C GLY A 115 -0.39 34.43 5.31
N GLY A 116 0.85 34.18 5.76
CA GLY A 116 2.05 34.13 4.94
C GLY A 116 2.42 32.72 4.49
N VAL A 117 3.66 32.56 3.99
CA VAL A 117 4.19 31.28 3.51
C VAL A 117 5.52 30.96 4.19
N ILE A 118 5.70 29.72 4.64
CA ILE A 118 7.03 29.16 4.88
C ILE A 118 7.44 28.38 3.63
N HIS A 119 8.53 28.79 2.96
CA HIS A 119 8.96 28.22 1.69
C HIS A 119 10.27 27.45 1.84
N LEU A 120 10.20 26.13 1.77
CA LEU A 120 11.35 25.23 1.77
C LEU A 120 11.91 25.09 0.36
N GLN A 121 13.15 25.54 0.19
CA GLN A 121 13.88 25.59 -1.07
C GLN A 121 15.26 24.92 -0.93
N GLY A 122 15.81 24.45 -2.05
CA GLY A 122 17.07 23.69 -2.05
C GLY A 122 17.01 22.47 -1.12
N SER A 123 18.18 22.08 -0.59
CA SER A 123 18.33 21.02 0.41
C SER A 123 18.13 21.56 1.83
N SER A 124 17.02 22.26 2.08
CA SER A 124 16.68 22.79 3.41
C SER A 124 16.25 21.66 4.36
N VAL A 125 16.52 21.82 5.65
CA VAL A 125 16.14 20.85 6.68
C VAL A 125 15.41 21.56 7.80
N ILE A 126 14.22 21.10 8.16
CA ILE A 126 13.55 21.49 9.40
C ILE A 126 13.59 20.29 10.34
N HIS A 127 14.22 20.46 11.50
CA HIS A 127 14.38 19.42 12.50
C HIS A 127 13.68 19.81 13.80
N GLY A 128 12.81 18.96 14.33
CA GLY A 128 12.13 19.17 15.60
C GLY A 128 11.02 20.23 15.59
N GLY A 129 10.40 20.40 16.75
CA GLY A 129 9.40 21.45 17.02
C GLY A 129 8.14 21.38 16.18
N ARG A 130 7.43 22.52 16.06
CA ARG A 130 6.11 22.59 15.41
C ARG A 130 6.12 23.40 14.12
N LEU A 131 5.29 22.97 13.17
CA LEU A 131 4.90 23.71 11.97
C LEU A 131 3.43 24.11 12.13
N GLU A 132 3.16 25.41 12.12
CA GLU A 132 1.83 25.96 12.43
C GLU A 132 1.33 26.85 11.29
N ALA A 133 0.01 26.88 11.10
CA ALA A 133 -0.63 27.79 10.17
C ALA A 133 -1.87 28.45 10.79
N ALA A 134 -2.03 29.72 10.48
CA ALA A 134 -3.21 30.52 10.83
C ALA A 134 -3.58 31.41 9.65
N SER A 135 -4.81 31.92 9.63
CA SER A 135 -5.23 32.95 8.66
C SER A 135 -5.02 32.56 7.18
N GLY A 136 -5.11 31.26 6.85
CA GLY A 136 -4.87 30.75 5.49
C GLY A 136 -3.40 30.63 5.09
N GLY A 137 -2.47 30.76 6.03
CA GLY A 137 -1.06 30.50 5.79
C GLY A 137 -0.78 29.03 5.50
N LYS A 138 0.38 28.76 4.88
CA LYS A 138 0.79 27.42 4.49
C LYS A 138 2.30 27.26 4.44
N LEU A 139 2.74 26.01 4.36
CA LEU A 139 4.10 25.67 3.99
C LEU A 139 4.13 25.17 2.55
N VAL A 140 5.21 25.50 1.86
CA VAL A 140 5.44 25.11 0.46
C VAL A 140 6.82 24.49 0.35
N ALA A 141 6.90 23.29 -0.21
CA ALA A 141 8.16 22.64 -0.55
C ALA A 141 8.34 22.66 -2.08
N SER A 142 9.36 23.38 -2.54
CA SER A 142 9.79 23.40 -3.95
C SER A 142 11.30 23.19 -4.09
N GLY A 143 11.96 22.72 -3.04
CA GLY A 143 13.38 22.38 -3.03
C GLY A 143 13.64 20.99 -3.61
N ASN A 144 14.85 20.79 -4.10
CA ASN A 144 15.36 19.45 -4.41
C ASN A 144 15.96 18.87 -3.12
N ALA A 145 15.26 17.90 -2.53
CA ALA A 145 15.59 17.24 -1.27
C ALA A 145 15.48 18.15 -0.02
N ALA A 146 14.41 18.94 0.08
CA ALA A 146 14.04 19.54 1.35
C ALA A 146 13.62 18.42 2.34
N ARG A 147 13.87 18.58 3.64
CA ARG A 147 13.64 17.55 4.66
C ARG A 147 12.82 18.07 5.83
N LEU A 148 11.91 17.23 6.30
CA LEU A 148 11.26 17.35 7.61
C LEU A 148 11.72 16.18 8.48
N GLU A 149 12.25 16.48 9.66
CA GLU A 149 12.79 15.49 10.59
C GLU A 149 12.20 15.71 11.99
N ASP A 150 11.51 14.69 12.53
CA ASP A 150 10.98 14.70 13.90
C ASP A 150 10.06 15.91 14.20
N VAL A 151 9.21 16.27 13.24
CA VAL A 151 8.34 17.46 13.33
C VAL A 151 6.89 17.12 13.69
N ILE A 152 6.23 18.07 14.37
CA ILE A 152 4.78 18.10 14.53
C ILE A 152 4.20 19.15 13.58
N SER A 153 3.49 18.71 12.55
CA SER A 153 2.81 19.59 11.59
C SER A 153 1.33 19.72 11.88
N ASN A 154 0.90 20.93 12.22
CA ASN A 154 -0.50 21.34 12.33
C ASN A 154 -0.93 22.22 11.14
N ALA A 155 -0.08 22.32 10.12
CA ALA A 155 -0.22 23.26 9.03
C ALA A 155 -0.39 22.55 7.68
N PRO A 156 -1.12 23.16 6.72
CA PRO A 156 -1.14 22.66 5.35
C PRO A 156 0.26 22.74 4.72
N ILE A 157 0.68 21.65 4.07
CA ILE A 157 1.95 21.56 3.34
C ILE A 157 1.66 21.25 1.88
N GLU A 158 2.20 22.05 0.97
CA GLU A 158 2.13 21.80 -0.47
C GLU A 158 3.51 21.39 -1.02
N VAL A 159 3.62 20.18 -1.56
CA VAL A 159 4.80 19.73 -2.32
C VAL A 159 4.54 19.96 -3.81
N LEU A 160 5.21 20.95 -4.39
CA LEU A 160 4.91 21.44 -5.73
C LEU A 160 5.39 20.48 -6.84
N THR A 161 4.78 20.59 -8.03
CA THR A 161 5.20 19.86 -9.22
C THR A 161 6.66 20.12 -9.62
N GLY A 162 7.26 19.18 -10.36
CA GLY A 162 8.65 19.25 -10.84
C GLY A 162 9.54 18.16 -10.24
N ASN A 163 10.86 18.34 -10.30
CA ASN A 163 11.83 17.48 -9.60
C ASN A 163 11.92 17.81 -8.10
N ASN A 164 10.90 18.46 -7.57
CA ASN A 164 10.85 18.88 -6.18
C ASN A 164 10.52 17.66 -5.32
N LEU A 165 11.32 17.48 -4.28
CA LEU A 165 11.24 16.36 -3.36
C LEU A 165 11.21 16.95 -1.95
N LEU A 166 10.11 16.67 -1.24
CA LEU A 166 10.10 16.74 0.21
C LEU A 166 10.42 15.33 0.73
N ASN A 167 11.43 15.20 1.58
CA ASN A 167 11.75 13.96 2.27
C ASN A 167 11.27 14.04 3.72
N LEU A 168 10.73 12.94 4.21
CA LEU A 168 10.57 12.68 5.63
C LEU A 168 11.81 11.91 6.10
N GLY A 169 12.46 12.44 7.12
CA GLY A 169 13.59 11.83 7.80
C GLY A 169 13.37 11.75 9.30
N GLY A 170 14.40 11.32 10.02
CA GLY A 170 14.31 11.12 11.47
C GLY A 170 13.44 9.92 11.81
N THR A 171 12.75 9.97 12.95
CA THR A 171 11.97 8.86 13.50
C THR A 171 10.47 9.05 13.35
N PHE A 172 9.96 10.28 13.32
CA PHE A 172 8.52 10.53 13.21
C PHE A 172 8.15 11.79 12.42
N LEU A 173 6.90 11.79 11.95
CA LEU A 173 6.13 12.95 11.54
C LEU A 173 4.77 12.85 12.22
N VAL A 174 4.41 13.82 13.07
CA VAL A 174 3.03 13.97 13.50
C VAL A 174 2.36 14.93 12.54
N ASN A 175 1.47 14.45 11.68
CA ASN A 175 0.73 15.30 10.75
C ASN A 175 -0.75 15.37 11.15
N ASN A 176 -1.20 16.53 11.59
CA ASN A 176 -2.58 16.81 11.99
C ASN A 176 -3.34 17.64 10.94
N ASN A 177 -2.76 17.84 9.75
CA ASN A 177 -3.35 18.61 8.66
C ASN A 177 -3.15 17.89 7.31
N THR A 178 -3.38 18.57 6.20
CA THR A 178 -3.22 18.02 4.85
C THR A 178 -1.82 18.29 4.30
N ILE A 179 -1.14 17.24 3.84
CA ILE A 179 0.05 17.33 2.99
C ILE A 179 -0.39 17.01 1.56
N THR A 180 -0.45 18.02 0.70
CA THR A 180 -0.77 17.85 -0.72
C THR A 180 0.50 17.63 -1.51
N VAL A 181 0.61 16.49 -2.19
CA VAL A 181 1.79 16.07 -2.94
C VAL A 181 1.47 16.11 -4.43
N SER A 182 2.13 16.99 -5.17
CA SER A 182 1.98 17.10 -6.62
C SER A 182 3.16 16.54 -7.43
N SER A 183 4.24 16.11 -6.77
CA SER A 183 5.42 15.46 -7.37
C SER A 183 5.86 14.20 -6.63
N ARG A 184 6.54 14.35 -5.50
CA ARG A 184 7.10 13.25 -4.72
C ARG A 184 7.29 13.64 -3.27
N LEU A 185 6.75 12.81 -2.37
CA LEU A 185 7.10 12.76 -0.96
C LEU A 185 7.98 11.52 -0.75
N GLY A 186 9.24 11.73 -0.37
CA GLY A 186 10.20 10.67 -0.12
C GLY A 186 10.26 10.29 1.35
N VAL A 187 10.65 9.05 1.63
CA VAL A 187 11.04 8.56 2.96
C VAL A 187 12.39 7.88 2.80
N ASP A 188 13.39 8.39 3.52
CA ASP A 188 14.77 7.90 3.50
C ASP A 188 15.34 7.65 4.90
N ASP A 189 14.46 7.49 5.89
CA ASP A 189 14.68 6.94 7.22
C ASP A 189 13.51 6.03 7.62
N ASN A 190 13.58 5.37 8.78
CA ASN A 190 12.41 4.68 9.33
C ASN A 190 11.51 5.69 10.05
N VAL A 191 10.39 6.05 9.42
CA VAL A 191 9.51 7.13 9.89
C VAL A 191 8.12 6.61 10.25
N GLU A 192 7.67 6.94 11.45
CA GLU A 192 6.26 6.83 11.85
C GLU A 192 5.50 8.10 11.49
N ILE A 193 4.48 7.98 10.65
CA ILE A 193 3.58 9.07 10.23
C ILE A 193 2.29 8.93 11.04
N SER A 194 2.16 9.73 12.09
CA SER A 194 1.03 9.71 13.01
C SER A 194 0.22 11.01 12.94
N GLY A 195 -0.72 11.19 13.86
CA GLY A 195 -1.66 12.32 13.86
C GLY A 195 -2.95 12.01 13.11
N THR A 196 -3.85 12.99 13.07
CA THR A 196 -5.20 12.85 12.49
C THR A 196 -5.34 13.43 11.08
N GLY A 197 -4.22 13.84 10.49
CA GLY A 197 -4.18 14.48 9.18
C GLY A 197 -4.24 13.49 8.02
N GLU A 198 -3.89 13.99 6.84
CA GLU A 198 -3.86 13.20 5.61
C GLU A 198 -2.69 13.58 4.71
N ILE A 199 -2.22 12.61 3.92
CA ILE A 199 -1.35 12.82 2.77
C ILE A 199 -2.21 12.61 1.52
N VAL A 200 -2.24 13.61 0.64
CA VAL A 200 -3.06 13.62 -0.57
C VAL A 200 -2.15 13.67 -1.79
N LEU A 201 -2.09 12.56 -2.54
CA LEU A 201 -1.40 12.50 -3.82
C LEU A 201 -2.29 13.13 -4.89
N ASP A 202 -2.00 14.37 -5.27
CA ASP A 202 -2.80 15.19 -6.18
C ASP A 202 -1.95 15.75 -7.33
N SER A 203 -1.89 14.98 -8.42
CA SER A 203 -1.13 15.38 -9.61
C SER A 203 -1.67 14.74 -10.88
N LEU A 204 -1.78 15.56 -11.94
CA LEU A 204 -2.06 15.08 -13.30
C LEU A 204 -0.88 14.33 -13.92
N LEU A 205 0.34 14.61 -13.46
CA LEU A 205 1.59 14.04 -13.98
C LEU A 205 2.09 12.85 -13.14
N GLY A 206 1.39 12.54 -12.04
CA GLY A 206 1.76 11.52 -11.06
C GLY A 206 2.44 12.11 -9.83
N ALA A 207 1.94 11.71 -8.65
CA ALA A 207 2.52 12.05 -7.36
C ALA A 207 2.94 10.78 -6.60
N ASP A 208 4.23 10.63 -6.30
CA ASP A 208 4.72 9.42 -5.64
C ASP A 208 4.87 9.63 -4.14
N PHE A 209 4.36 8.69 -3.34
CA PHE A 209 4.87 8.46 -1.99
C PHE A 209 5.94 7.38 -2.08
N ASN A 210 7.21 7.75 -1.93
CA ASN A 210 8.33 6.90 -2.29
C ASN A 210 9.20 6.54 -1.08
N ILE A 211 9.32 5.25 -0.77
CA ILE A 211 10.16 4.74 0.31
C ILE A 211 11.48 4.23 -0.26
N ALA A 212 12.61 4.75 0.22
CA ALA A 212 13.95 4.36 -0.22
C ALA A 212 14.35 2.97 0.32
N ALA A 213 15.35 2.35 -0.31
CA ALA A 213 15.77 0.99 0.02
C ALA A 213 16.25 0.88 1.47
N GLY A 214 15.82 -0.17 2.17
CA GLY A 214 16.21 -0.42 3.56
C GLY A 214 15.45 0.41 4.59
N PHE A 215 14.51 1.26 4.17
CA PHE A 215 13.72 2.11 5.03
C PHE A 215 12.25 1.71 5.05
N THR A 216 11.56 2.16 6.09
CA THR A 216 10.16 1.85 6.37
C THR A 216 9.38 3.13 6.61
N ALA A 217 8.22 3.26 5.96
CA ALA A 217 7.25 4.30 6.27
C ALA A 217 6.02 3.67 6.93
N THR A 218 5.75 4.02 8.18
CA THR A 218 4.60 3.48 8.94
C THR A 218 3.49 4.52 9.03
N LEU A 219 2.35 4.27 8.38
CA LEU A 219 1.16 5.10 8.50
C LEU A 219 0.38 4.69 9.75
N GLY A 220 0.32 5.57 10.75
CA GLY A 220 -0.38 5.35 12.01
C GLY A 220 -1.91 5.26 11.86
N SER A 221 -2.57 4.65 12.84
CA SER A 221 -4.00 4.27 12.78
C SER A 221 -4.99 5.43 12.61
N GLY A 222 -4.61 6.64 13.02
CA GLY A 222 -5.42 7.85 12.85
C GLY A 222 -5.22 8.57 11.52
N HIS A 223 -4.29 8.11 10.68
CA HIS A 223 -3.82 8.85 9.50
C HIS A 223 -4.34 8.25 8.20
N VAL A 224 -4.45 9.09 7.16
CA VAL A 224 -4.96 8.71 5.85
C VAL A 224 -3.95 9.03 4.75
N LEU A 225 -3.65 8.05 3.91
CA LEU A 225 -2.99 8.25 2.63
C LEU A 225 -4.01 8.06 1.50
N ARG A 226 -4.28 9.09 0.71
CA ARG A 226 -5.21 8.99 -0.42
C ARG A 226 -4.67 9.62 -1.68
N ARG A 227 -5.22 9.19 -2.82
CA ARG A 227 -5.03 9.88 -4.11
C ARG A 227 -6.32 10.55 -4.55
N THR A 228 -6.19 11.64 -5.31
CA THR A 228 -7.32 12.25 -6.01
C THR A 228 -7.58 11.54 -7.34
N ALA A 229 -8.68 11.93 -8.00
CA ALA A 229 -8.99 11.48 -9.36
C ALA A 229 -8.10 12.18 -10.43
N ALA A 230 -7.15 13.02 -10.01
CA ALA A 230 -6.20 13.65 -10.91
C ALA A 230 -5.26 12.59 -11.53
N GLY A 231 -5.02 12.74 -12.84
CA GLY A 231 -4.08 11.93 -13.60
C GLY A 231 -4.64 10.57 -14.08
N ASN A 232 -3.81 9.78 -14.75
CA ASN A 232 -4.16 8.45 -15.27
C ASN A 232 -4.21 7.39 -14.14
N VAL A 233 -4.74 6.19 -14.40
CA VAL A 233 -4.80 5.09 -13.42
C VAL A 233 -3.43 4.68 -12.88
N SER A 234 -2.38 4.82 -13.67
CA SER A 234 -0.97 4.59 -13.27
C SER A 234 -0.28 5.80 -12.63
N SER A 235 -0.96 6.94 -12.58
CA SER A 235 -0.48 8.14 -11.89
C SER A 235 -0.81 8.03 -10.41
N SER A 236 0.07 8.56 -9.57
CA SER A 236 0.00 8.54 -8.11
C SER A 236 0.00 7.15 -7.45
N ARG A 237 1.05 6.89 -6.66
CA ARG A 237 1.38 5.54 -6.18
C ARG A 237 2.21 5.57 -4.91
N VAL A 238 2.16 4.47 -4.17
CA VAL A 238 3.18 4.10 -3.19
C VAL A 238 4.27 3.32 -3.94
N ASN A 239 5.51 3.79 -3.84
CA ASN A 239 6.61 3.35 -4.70
C ASN A 239 7.91 3.20 -3.91
N GLY A 240 8.92 2.65 -4.60
CA GLY A 240 10.26 2.46 -4.09
C GLY A 240 10.48 1.06 -3.50
N PRO A 241 11.74 0.69 -3.28
CA PRO A 241 12.12 -0.64 -2.79
C PRO A 241 12.02 -0.81 -1.27
N GLY A 242 11.73 0.27 -0.51
CA GLY A 242 11.47 0.18 0.93
C GLY A 242 10.04 -0.28 1.24
N THR A 243 9.78 -0.54 2.53
CA THR A 243 8.50 -1.10 2.98
C THR A 243 7.55 0.01 3.41
N PHE A 244 6.28 -0.09 2.99
CA PHE A 244 5.20 0.73 3.53
C PHE A 244 4.34 -0.10 4.49
N ILE A 245 4.14 0.37 5.71
CA ILE A 245 3.26 -0.28 6.70
C ILE A 245 2.00 0.57 6.82
N ASN A 246 0.86 0.04 6.41
CA ASN A 246 -0.43 0.68 6.57
C ASN A 246 -1.08 0.20 7.87
N ASN A 247 -1.06 1.00 8.93
CA ASN A 247 -1.90 0.76 10.13
C ASN A 247 -3.11 1.70 10.20
N GLY A 248 -3.10 2.76 9.39
CA GLY A 248 -4.21 3.69 9.19
C GLY A 248 -5.11 3.29 8.03
N ARG A 249 -5.29 4.22 7.10
CA ARG A 249 -6.19 4.04 5.97
C ARG A 249 -5.56 4.49 4.66
N VAL A 250 -5.72 3.65 3.64
CA VAL A 250 -5.36 3.97 2.27
C VAL A 250 -6.59 4.05 1.38
N GLU A 251 -6.67 5.10 0.56
CA GLU A 251 -7.78 5.28 -0.40
C GLU A 251 -7.33 5.64 -1.82
N GLY A 252 -7.71 4.77 -2.77
CA GLY A 252 -7.88 5.15 -4.18
C GLY A 252 -9.10 6.04 -4.38
N ALA A 253 -9.07 6.86 -5.43
CA ALA A 253 -10.13 7.83 -5.72
C ALA A 253 -11.44 7.18 -6.17
N SER A 254 -11.37 6.03 -6.85
CA SER A 254 -12.54 5.24 -7.27
C SER A 254 -12.14 3.81 -7.65
N VAL A 255 -13.12 2.97 -7.95
CA VAL A 255 -12.90 1.59 -8.44
C VAL A 255 -12.06 1.54 -9.72
N SER A 256 -12.05 2.59 -10.54
CA SER A 256 -11.24 2.67 -11.76
C SER A 256 -9.94 3.45 -11.56
N VAL A 257 -9.85 4.25 -10.50
CA VAL A 257 -8.69 5.11 -10.18
C VAL A 257 -8.15 4.68 -8.82
N ARG A 258 -7.48 3.53 -8.82
CA ARG A 258 -6.99 2.83 -7.62
C ARG A 258 -5.66 3.37 -7.13
N MET A 259 -5.36 3.28 -5.83
CA MET A 259 -3.99 3.52 -5.36
C MET A 259 -3.11 2.34 -5.72
N ASN A 260 -2.05 2.57 -6.52
CA ASN A 260 -1.10 1.51 -6.86
C ASN A 260 -0.01 1.37 -5.79
N PHE A 261 0.29 0.14 -5.45
CA PHE A 261 1.42 -0.26 -4.62
C PHE A 261 2.45 -0.98 -5.48
N ASN A 262 3.55 -0.28 -5.74
CA ASN A 262 4.66 -0.77 -6.54
C ASN A 262 5.85 -1.21 -5.68
N GLY A 263 5.86 -0.84 -4.40
CA GLY A 263 6.75 -1.38 -3.37
C GLY A 263 6.01 -2.35 -2.44
N PRO A 264 6.75 -3.07 -1.56
CA PRO A 264 6.16 -3.91 -0.52
C PRO A 264 5.23 -3.13 0.41
N VAL A 265 4.08 -3.73 0.74
CA VAL A 265 3.13 -3.20 1.72
C VAL A 265 2.80 -4.24 2.78
N GLY A 266 2.68 -3.80 4.03
CA GLY A 266 2.13 -4.60 5.12
C GLY A 266 1.27 -3.78 6.09
N GLY A 267 1.10 -4.27 7.30
CA GLY A 267 0.26 -3.69 8.35
C GLY A 267 -1.19 -4.19 8.33
N SER A 268 -2.03 -3.62 9.20
CA SER A 268 -3.41 -4.06 9.44
C SER A 268 -4.49 -3.04 9.02
N GLY A 269 -4.08 -1.95 8.40
CA GLY A 269 -4.92 -0.80 8.07
C GLY A 269 -5.88 -1.05 6.92
N THR A 270 -6.91 -0.22 6.81
CA THR A 270 -7.93 -0.38 5.75
C THR A 270 -7.36 -0.09 4.37
N MET A 271 -7.76 -0.89 3.39
CA MET A 271 -7.39 -0.77 1.98
C MET A 271 -8.64 -0.53 1.12
N LYS A 272 -8.80 0.69 0.60
CA LYS A 272 -9.92 1.06 -0.27
C LYS A 272 -9.46 1.36 -1.69
N ASN A 273 -10.05 0.71 -2.69
CA ASN A 273 -9.75 0.96 -4.11
C ASN A 273 -8.22 0.89 -4.38
N VAL A 274 -7.59 -0.24 -4.14
CA VAL A 274 -6.14 -0.42 -4.25
C VAL A 274 -5.78 -1.40 -5.35
N ASN A 275 -4.56 -1.28 -5.89
CA ASN A 275 -3.96 -2.24 -6.81
C ASN A 275 -2.55 -2.60 -6.32
N ILE A 276 -2.34 -3.87 -6.01
CA ILE A 276 -1.07 -4.42 -5.55
C ILE A 276 -0.33 -5.00 -6.75
N THR A 277 0.85 -4.45 -7.06
CA THR A 277 1.75 -4.91 -8.14
C THR A 277 3.08 -5.47 -7.62
N ASN A 278 3.19 -5.58 -6.29
CA ASN A 278 4.35 -6.11 -5.58
C ASN A 278 3.84 -6.99 -4.43
N ILE A 279 4.58 -7.10 -3.32
CA ILE A 279 4.21 -7.92 -2.17
C ILE A 279 3.23 -7.16 -1.28
N HIS A 280 2.15 -7.82 -0.88
CA HIS A 280 1.32 -7.45 0.26
C HIS A 280 1.43 -8.56 1.32
N SER A 281 1.97 -8.21 2.48
CA SER A 281 2.04 -9.07 3.68
C SER A 281 1.21 -8.43 4.80
N PRO A 282 -0.10 -8.74 4.92
CA PRO A 282 -0.90 -8.29 6.05
C PRO A 282 -0.23 -8.58 7.39
N GLY A 283 -0.39 -7.69 8.37
CA GLY A 283 0.15 -7.86 9.72
C GLY A 283 1.66 -7.66 9.86
N ASP A 284 2.39 -7.68 8.74
CA ASP A 284 3.83 -7.50 8.70
C ASP A 284 4.26 -6.02 8.73
N PRO A 285 5.29 -5.64 9.50
CA PRO A 285 5.87 -6.38 10.62
C PRO A 285 4.93 -6.35 11.82
N GLY A 286 4.76 -7.48 12.50
CA GLY A 286 3.88 -7.55 13.66
C GLY A 286 3.23 -8.90 13.91
N GLY A 287 3.36 -9.84 12.96
CA GLY A 287 2.69 -11.14 13.01
C GLY A 287 1.43 -11.08 12.16
N THR A 288 0.35 -11.66 12.66
CA THR A 288 -0.88 -11.84 11.87
C THR A 288 -1.84 -10.67 12.02
N ALA A 289 -2.65 -10.37 11.01
CA ALA A 289 -3.67 -9.32 11.04
C ALA A 289 -4.88 -9.60 10.15
N GLN A 290 -5.98 -8.92 10.50
CA GLN A 290 -7.14 -8.75 9.65
C GLN A 290 -7.06 -7.39 8.95
N VAL A 291 -7.03 -7.39 7.61
CA VAL A 291 -7.01 -6.16 6.80
C VAL A 291 -8.40 -5.95 6.17
N PRO A 292 -9.11 -4.87 6.55
CA PRO A 292 -10.39 -4.53 5.96
C PRO A 292 -10.25 -4.03 4.51
N LEU A 293 -11.11 -4.52 3.63
CA LEU A 293 -11.18 -4.14 2.22
C LEU A 293 -12.47 -3.36 1.92
N GLU A 294 -12.33 -2.27 1.17
CA GLU A 294 -13.45 -1.47 0.69
C GLU A 294 -13.34 -1.18 -0.82
N GLY A 295 -14.48 -1.19 -1.54
CA GLY A 295 -14.47 -0.97 -2.99
C GLY A 295 -13.72 -2.10 -3.74
N THR A 296 -12.74 -1.76 -4.58
CA THR A 296 -11.94 -2.79 -5.29
C THR A 296 -10.58 -2.99 -4.67
N TYR A 297 -10.26 -4.22 -4.29
CA TYR A 297 -8.89 -4.67 -4.06
C TYR A 297 -8.44 -5.45 -5.29
N GLU A 298 -7.44 -4.96 -6.00
CA GLU A 298 -6.80 -5.69 -7.10
C GLU A 298 -5.42 -6.19 -6.68
N ILE A 299 -5.11 -7.43 -6.99
CA ILE A 299 -3.74 -7.91 -7.07
C ILE A 299 -3.43 -8.24 -8.54
N SER A 300 -2.41 -7.59 -9.09
CA SER A 300 -2.06 -7.66 -10.50
C SER A 300 -0.55 -7.75 -10.69
N PHE A 301 -0.09 -7.94 -11.94
CA PHE A 301 1.30 -7.85 -12.39
C PHE A 301 2.38 -8.10 -11.32
N PHE A 302 2.93 -9.32 -11.26
CA PHE A 302 3.94 -9.75 -10.27
C PHE A 302 3.50 -9.66 -8.80
N GLY A 303 2.27 -9.23 -8.52
CA GLY A 303 1.72 -9.10 -7.19
C GLY A 303 1.71 -10.42 -6.42
N GLN A 304 2.10 -10.36 -5.16
CA GLN A 304 2.12 -11.51 -4.26
C GLN A 304 1.33 -11.16 -2.99
N LEU A 305 0.44 -12.05 -2.59
CA LEU A 305 -0.22 -12.00 -1.29
C LEU A 305 0.48 -13.02 -0.39
N ASN A 306 1.14 -12.55 0.66
CA ASN A 306 1.80 -13.38 1.66
C ASN A 306 0.92 -13.40 2.91
N LEU A 307 0.65 -14.60 3.45
CA LEU A 307 -0.18 -14.78 4.64
C LEU A 307 0.48 -15.78 5.57
N GLU A 308 0.45 -15.51 6.87
CA GLU A 308 0.98 -16.34 7.92
C GLU A 308 -0.13 -17.05 8.71
N LEU A 309 0.12 -18.29 9.14
CA LEU A 309 -0.78 -19.09 9.97
C LEU A 309 -0.09 -19.53 11.28
N CYS A 310 -0.80 -19.42 12.39
CA CYS A 310 -0.36 -19.77 13.74
C CYS A 310 -1.49 -20.33 14.63
N GLY A 311 -2.69 -20.51 14.06
CA GLY A 311 -3.92 -20.96 14.71
C GLY A 311 -5.13 -20.62 13.84
N THR A 312 -6.34 -20.79 14.34
CA THR A 312 -7.58 -20.71 13.55
C THR A 312 -8.40 -19.44 13.78
N THR A 313 -7.88 -18.47 14.53
CA THR A 313 -8.56 -17.19 14.79
C THR A 313 -8.05 -16.09 13.85
N PRO A 314 -8.85 -15.61 12.87
CA PRO A 314 -8.36 -14.61 11.92
C PRO A 314 -7.95 -13.32 12.60
N GLY A 315 -6.84 -12.74 12.14
CA GLY A 315 -6.24 -11.51 12.63
C GLY A 315 -5.53 -11.59 13.97
N LEU A 316 -5.71 -12.68 14.74
CA LEU A 316 -4.96 -12.95 15.97
C LEU A 316 -3.96 -14.09 15.80
N GLU A 317 -4.32 -15.08 15.00
CA GLU A 317 -3.53 -16.29 14.80
C GLU A 317 -3.25 -16.57 13.32
N TYR A 318 -3.94 -15.92 12.37
CA TYR A 318 -3.58 -15.99 10.96
C TYR A 318 -4.00 -14.74 10.19
N ASP A 319 -3.33 -14.46 9.07
CA ASP A 319 -3.67 -13.30 8.24
C ASP A 319 -4.94 -13.50 7.43
N GLN A 320 -5.77 -12.46 7.40
CA GLN A 320 -6.97 -12.47 6.59
C GLN A 320 -7.22 -11.11 5.94
N LEU A 321 -7.55 -11.14 4.65
CA LEU A 321 -8.19 -10.01 3.98
C LEU A 321 -9.70 -10.20 4.05
N PHE A 322 -10.45 -9.18 4.49
CA PHE A 322 -11.90 -9.34 4.62
C PHE A 322 -12.70 -8.11 4.16
N SER A 323 -13.94 -8.34 3.75
CA SER A 323 -14.90 -7.27 3.49
C SER A 323 -16.31 -7.69 3.85
N THR A 324 -17.06 -6.83 4.53
CA THR A 324 -18.49 -7.03 4.79
C THR A 324 -19.39 -6.32 3.76
N ASP A 325 -18.81 -5.63 2.78
CA ASP A 325 -19.55 -4.89 1.75
C ASP A 325 -19.85 -5.80 0.53
N PRO A 326 -21.13 -6.07 0.21
CA PRO A 326 -21.49 -6.85 -0.99
C PRO A 326 -21.08 -6.20 -2.32
N ALA A 327 -20.77 -4.90 -2.32
CA ALA A 327 -20.23 -4.21 -3.48
C ALA A 327 -18.71 -4.34 -3.62
N ASN A 328 -18.02 -4.95 -2.65
CA ASN A 328 -16.58 -5.19 -2.73
C ASN A 328 -16.25 -6.12 -3.90
N VAL A 329 -15.10 -5.88 -4.53
CA VAL A 329 -14.55 -6.77 -5.55
C VAL A 329 -13.10 -7.09 -5.21
N PHE A 330 -12.82 -8.36 -4.98
CA PHE A 330 -11.47 -8.88 -4.91
C PHE A 330 -11.07 -9.38 -6.29
N MET A 331 -10.16 -8.66 -6.95
CA MET A 331 -9.78 -8.92 -8.33
C MET A 331 -8.36 -9.46 -8.40
N ILE A 332 -8.22 -10.66 -8.98
CA ILE A 332 -6.93 -11.30 -9.22
C ILE A 332 -6.67 -11.28 -10.71
N THR A 333 -5.72 -10.46 -11.15
CA THR A 333 -5.34 -10.39 -12.57
C THR A 333 -4.39 -11.55 -12.89
N PRO A 334 -4.74 -12.50 -13.79
CA PRO A 334 -3.90 -13.67 -14.08
C PRO A 334 -2.58 -13.33 -14.80
N GLY A 335 -1.63 -14.27 -14.78
CA GLY A 335 -0.41 -14.28 -15.58
C GLY A 335 0.88 -14.31 -14.76
N SER A 336 0.91 -13.70 -13.57
CA SER A 336 2.10 -13.66 -12.70
C SER A 336 1.83 -13.48 -11.20
N THR A 337 0.56 -13.54 -10.78
CA THR A 337 0.16 -13.33 -9.39
C THR A 337 0.37 -14.57 -8.53
N LYS A 338 0.76 -14.37 -7.27
CA LYS A 338 1.01 -15.47 -6.32
C LYS A 338 0.23 -15.31 -5.02
N LEU A 339 -0.27 -16.42 -4.51
CA LEU A 339 -0.65 -16.56 -3.10
C LEU A 339 0.45 -17.39 -2.42
N ASN A 340 1.09 -16.83 -1.41
CA ASN A 340 2.07 -17.53 -0.58
C ASN A 340 1.51 -17.61 0.83
N VAL A 341 1.46 -18.82 1.38
CA VAL A 341 0.98 -19.06 2.74
C VAL A 341 2.09 -19.79 3.50
N SER A 342 2.38 -19.35 4.71
CA SER A 342 3.45 -19.91 5.53
C SER A 342 2.99 -20.15 6.98
N PHE A 343 3.63 -21.09 7.67
CA PHE A 343 3.42 -21.27 9.10
C PHE A 343 4.36 -20.35 9.88
N LEU A 344 3.86 -19.71 10.94
CA LEU A 344 4.74 -19.12 11.95
C LEU A 344 5.53 -20.23 12.68
N PRO A 345 6.74 -19.93 13.18
CA PRO A 345 7.60 -20.94 13.80
C PRO A 345 6.90 -21.71 14.94
N GLY A 346 6.95 -23.05 14.85
CA GLY A 346 6.39 -23.95 15.86
C GLY A 346 4.90 -24.26 15.70
N TYR A 347 4.24 -23.71 14.68
CA TYR A 347 2.86 -24.05 14.38
C TYR A 347 2.73 -25.26 13.45
N PHE A 348 1.77 -26.12 13.77
CA PHE A 348 1.29 -27.19 12.89
C PHE A 348 -0.23 -27.34 13.09
N PRO A 349 -1.04 -27.29 12.01
CA PRO A 349 -2.50 -27.38 12.14
C PRO A 349 -2.99 -28.72 12.69
N THR A 350 -4.21 -28.72 13.23
CA THR A 350 -4.98 -29.91 13.60
C THR A 350 -5.86 -30.36 12.44
N ASN A 351 -6.13 -31.67 12.34
CA ASN A 351 -7.04 -32.21 11.33
C ASN A 351 -8.39 -31.47 11.34
N GLY A 352 -8.80 -30.99 10.18
CA GLY A 352 -10.05 -30.27 9.99
C GLY A 352 -9.97 -28.77 10.20
N ASP A 353 -8.83 -28.21 10.63
CA ASP A 353 -8.62 -26.76 10.75
C ASP A 353 -8.87 -26.07 9.40
N VAL A 354 -9.64 -24.97 9.43
CA VAL A 354 -9.98 -24.19 8.25
C VAL A 354 -9.36 -22.80 8.35
N PHE A 355 -8.70 -22.38 7.27
CA PHE A 355 -8.14 -21.05 7.13
C PHE A 355 -8.84 -20.32 6.00
N THR A 356 -9.76 -19.40 6.33
CA THR A 356 -10.39 -18.51 5.36
C THR A 356 -9.49 -17.30 5.16
N LEU A 357 -8.63 -17.36 4.16
CA LEU A 357 -7.57 -16.38 3.87
C LEU A 357 -8.09 -15.08 3.27
N VAL A 358 -9.12 -15.20 2.44
CA VAL A 358 -9.88 -14.07 1.90
C VAL A 358 -11.35 -14.32 2.19
N ASP A 359 -12.03 -13.38 2.85
CA ASP A 359 -13.44 -13.46 3.20
C ASP A 359 -14.17 -12.18 2.76
N THR A 360 -14.81 -12.20 1.59
CA THR A 360 -15.51 -11.04 1.06
C THR A 360 -17.00 -11.30 0.91
N ALA A 361 -17.83 -10.37 1.39
CA ALA A 361 -19.27 -10.38 1.12
C ALA A 361 -19.60 -10.12 -0.37
N GLY A 362 -18.64 -9.56 -1.10
CA GLY A 362 -18.72 -9.27 -2.53
C GLY A 362 -18.26 -10.46 -3.40
N THR A 363 -17.58 -10.16 -4.51
CA THR A 363 -17.17 -11.19 -5.48
C THR A 363 -15.66 -11.27 -5.60
N ILE A 364 -15.14 -12.50 -5.60
CA ILE A 364 -13.78 -12.83 -6.01
C ILE A 364 -13.76 -13.11 -7.52
N THR A 365 -12.86 -12.45 -8.25
CA THR A 365 -12.72 -12.62 -9.70
C THR A 365 -11.30 -12.96 -10.10
N GLY A 366 -11.15 -13.83 -11.10
CA GLY A 366 -9.85 -14.34 -11.52
C GLY A 366 -9.29 -15.40 -10.58
N ASN A 367 -8.05 -15.82 -10.84
CA ASN A 367 -7.35 -16.85 -10.06
C ASN A 367 -5.88 -16.47 -9.92
N PHE A 368 -5.27 -16.85 -8.79
CA PHE A 368 -3.82 -16.76 -8.64
C PHE A 368 -3.13 -17.64 -9.67
N SER A 369 -2.02 -17.15 -10.23
CA SER A 369 -1.25 -17.91 -11.22
C SER A 369 -0.39 -19.00 -10.57
N GLN A 370 -0.05 -18.80 -9.30
CA GLN A 370 0.66 -19.76 -8.47
C GLN A 370 0.10 -19.67 -7.04
N ILE A 371 -0.20 -20.82 -6.44
CA ILE A 371 -0.56 -20.93 -5.03
C ILE A 371 0.52 -21.78 -4.36
N ASN A 372 1.18 -21.21 -3.35
CA ASN A 372 2.22 -21.84 -2.56
C ASN A 372 1.71 -21.96 -1.13
N LEU A 373 1.13 -23.12 -0.80
CA LEU A 373 0.72 -23.45 0.57
C LEU A 373 1.93 -23.97 1.37
N PRO A 374 1.87 -23.95 2.72
CA PRO A 374 2.94 -24.51 3.53
C PRO A 374 3.19 -25.99 3.17
N PRO A 375 4.44 -26.42 3.00
CA PRO A 375 4.75 -27.81 2.71
C PRO A 375 4.32 -28.69 3.87
N LEU A 376 3.66 -29.80 3.57
CA LEU A 376 3.17 -30.75 4.55
C LEU A 376 4.02 -32.03 4.54
N PRO A 377 4.15 -32.75 5.67
CA PRO A 377 4.66 -34.11 5.69
C PRO A 377 3.82 -35.05 4.82
N SER A 378 4.38 -36.21 4.45
CA SER A 378 3.67 -37.22 3.67
C SER A 378 2.33 -37.61 4.32
N GLY A 379 1.29 -37.79 3.51
CA GLY A 379 -0.07 -38.16 3.95
C GLY A 379 -0.95 -37.00 4.40
N PHE A 380 -0.38 -35.82 4.67
CA PHE A 380 -1.15 -34.61 4.98
C PHE A 380 -1.47 -33.84 3.71
N ASN A 381 -2.66 -33.25 3.64
CA ASN A 381 -3.15 -32.56 2.45
C ASN A 381 -3.82 -31.23 2.79
N TRP A 382 -3.84 -30.34 1.80
CA TRP A 382 -4.67 -29.14 1.81
C TRP A 382 -5.87 -29.38 0.90
N LEU A 383 -7.08 -29.30 1.45
CA LEU A 383 -8.32 -29.29 0.68
C LEU A 383 -8.72 -27.86 0.35
N ASP A 384 -8.87 -27.56 -0.95
CA ASP A 384 -9.44 -26.29 -1.39
C ASP A 384 -10.96 -26.30 -1.21
N ILE A 385 -11.47 -25.44 -0.34
CA ILE A 385 -12.90 -25.26 -0.05
C ILE A 385 -13.38 -23.85 -0.43
N SER A 386 -12.67 -23.20 -1.36
CA SER A 386 -12.97 -21.85 -1.81
C SER A 386 -14.37 -21.74 -2.43
N THR A 387 -14.97 -20.56 -2.29
CA THR A 387 -16.27 -20.20 -2.86
C THR A 387 -16.12 -18.94 -3.72
N PRO A 388 -17.16 -18.47 -4.43
CA PRO A 388 -17.10 -17.18 -5.12
C PRO A 388 -16.83 -15.97 -4.20
N GLN A 389 -16.98 -16.14 -2.88
CA GLN A 389 -16.79 -15.11 -1.85
C GLN A 389 -15.51 -15.31 -1.03
N THR A 390 -14.96 -16.52 -1.01
CA THR A 390 -13.88 -16.90 -0.09
C THR A 390 -12.75 -17.64 -0.78
N ILE A 391 -11.52 -17.39 -0.34
CA ILE A 391 -10.38 -18.27 -0.60
C ILE A 391 -10.08 -18.96 0.72
N ALA A 392 -10.29 -20.28 0.77
CA ALA A 392 -10.20 -21.03 2.01
C ALA A 392 -9.63 -22.42 1.79
N TYR A 393 -8.77 -22.84 2.71
CA TYR A 393 -8.15 -24.16 2.72
C TYR A 393 -8.42 -24.86 4.04
N GLN A 394 -8.75 -26.14 3.96
CA GLN A 394 -8.86 -27.01 5.12
C GLN A 394 -7.62 -27.91 5.20
N PHE A 395 -7.05 -28.02 6.38
CA PHE A 395 -5.97 -28.95 6.66
C PHE A 395 -6.53 -30.35 6.91
N ILE A 396 -6.05 -31.34 6.17
CA ILE A 396 -6.49 -32.73 6.28
C ILE A 396 -5.30 -33.58 6.71
N ALA A 397 -5.45 -34.26 7.84
CA ALA A 397 -4.51 -35.27 8.30
C ALA A 397 -4.74 -36.60 7.59
N PRO A 398 -3.71 -37.44 7.44
CA PRO A 398 -3.87 -38.79 6.91
C PRO A 398 -4.86 -39.57 7.77
N LEU A 399 -5.67 -40.38 7.11
CA LEU A 399 -6.59 -41.30 7.77
C LEU A 399 -5.89 -42.64 7.90
N ALA A 400 -5.74 -43.11 9.12
CA ALA A 400 -5.10 -44.39 9.42
C ALA A 400 -5.81 -45.59 8.79
N GLY A 401 -7.12 -45.48 8.52
CA GLY A 401 -7.91 -46.48 7.82
C GLY A 401 -7.96 -46.34 6.29
N ASP A 402 -7.29 -45.34 5.70
CA ASP A 402 -7.22 -45.11 4.24
C ASP A 402 -6.02 -45.88 3.66
N PHE A 403 -6.22 -47.15 3.35
CA PHE A 403 -5.19 -48.10 2.94
C PHE A 403 -4.88 -48.03 1.43
N GLU A 404 -5.69 -47.35 0.62
CA GLU A 404 -5.38 -47.02 -0.79
C GLU A 404 -4.70 -45.67 -0.98
N GLU A 405 -4.68 -44.84 0.06
CA GLU A 405 -4.21 -43.45 0.03
C GLU A 405 -4.99 -42.57 -0.96
N ASP A 406 -6.30 -42.81 -1.11
CA ASP A 406 -7.16 -42.03 -2.02
C ASP A 406 -7.95 -40.92 -1.33
N GLY A 407 -7.78 -40.76 -0.01
CA GLY A 407 -8.23 -39.60 0.75
C GLY A 407 -9.58 -39.77 1.45
N ASP A 408 -10.18 -40.96 1.39
CA ASP A 408 -11.32 -41.36 2.19
C ASP A 408 -11.16 -42.74 2.83
N VAL A 409 -12.05 -43.06 3.78
CA VAL A 409 -12.09 -44.37 4.44
C VAL A 409 -13.41 -45.03 4.13
N ASP A 410 -13.42 -45.97 3.20
CA ASP A 410 -14.63 -46.58 2.67
C ASP A 410 -14.55 -48.12 2.56
N GLY A 411 -15.36 -48.69 1.67
CA GLY A 411 -15.43 -50.14 1.48
C GLY A 411 -14.23 -50.73 0.72
N ASP A 412 -13.51 -49.93 -0.06
CA ASP A 412 -12.34 -50.38 -0.81
C ASP A 412 -11.14 -50.58 0.15
N ASP A 413 -10.99 -49.71 1.15
CA ASP A 413 -10.05 -49.92 2.26
C ASP A 413 -10.34 -51.20 3.03
N LEU A 414 -11.63 -51.43 3.32
CA LEU A 414 -12.03 -52.66 4.00
C LEU A 414 -11.63 -53.89 3.20
N ASN A 415 -11.79 -53.85 1.89
CA ASN A 415 -11.39 -54.95 1.01
C ASN A 415 -9.87 -55.20 1.09
N ARG A 416 -9.06 -54.15 1.22
CA ARG A 416 -7.60 -54.27 1.41
C ARG A 416 -7.25 -54.88 2.75
N TRP A 417 -7.84 -54.40 3.84
CA TRP A 417 -7.63 -54.96 5.17
C TRP A 417 -8.01 -56.45 5.20
N GLN A 418 -9.18 -56.80 4.64
CA GLN A 418 -9.64 -58.20 4.56
C GLN A 418 -8.70 -59.10 3.76
N ALA A 419 -8.15 -58.60 2.65
CA ALA A 419 -7.24 -59.35 1.80
C ALA A 419 -5.90 -59.68 2.48
N ASN A 420 -5.52 -58.91 3.50
CA ASN A 420 -4.20 -58.98 4.13
C ASN A 420 -4.27 -59.33 5.63
N TYR A 421 -5.44 -59.59 6.19
CA TYR A 421 -5.61 -59.98 7.59
C TYR A 421 -4.62 -61.08 8.02
N ALA A 422 -3.91 -60.83 9.12
CA ALA A 422 -2.87 -61.69 9.70
C ALA A 422 -1.67 -62.00 8.78
N THR A 423 -1.53 -61.32 7.63
CA THR A 423 -0.45 -61.55 6.66
C THR A 423 0.24 -60.28 6.15
N GLY A 424 -0.44 -59.12 6.23
CA GLY A 424 0.14 -57.81 5.98
C GLY A 424 0.94 -57.28 7.15
N SER A 425 1.72 -56.24 6.89
CA SER A 425 2.58 -55.58 7.89
C SER A 425 2.89 -54.11 7.52
N THR A 426 2.06 -53.49 6.69
CA THR A 426 2.26 -52.12 6.19
C THR A 426 0.92 -51.41 6.10
N HIS A 427 0.93 -50.08 6.19
CA HIS A 427 -0.27 -49.24 6.03
C HIS A 427 -1.13 -49.65 4.83
N MET A 428 -0.56 -49.72 3.62
CA MET A 428 -1.30 -50.12 2.40
C MET A 428 -1.86 -51.56 2.41
N GLN A 429 -1.42 -52.38 3.37
CA GLN A 429 -1.93 -53.73 3.60
C GLN A 429 -2.95 -53.79 4.74
N GLY A 430 -3.28 -52.69 5.40
CA GLY A 430 -4.29 -52.66 6.47
C GLY A 430 -3.75 -52.45 7.88
N ASP A 431 -2.47 -52.07 8.05
CA ASP A 431 -1.86 -51.78 9.36
C ASP A 431 -2.11 -50.31 9.73
N ALA A 432 -3.19 -50.07 10.46
CA ALA A 432 -3.69 -48.73 10.79
C ALA A 432 -3.10 -48.17 12.09
N ASP A 433 -2.62 -49.02 13.02
CA ASP A 433 -1.93 -48.55 14.22
C ASP A 433 -0.39 -48.52 14.11
N ASP A 434 0.15 -48.88 12.93
CA ASP A 434 1.57 -48.86 12.58
C ASP A 434 2.39 -49.77 13.51
N ASP A 435 1.81 -50.90 13.94
CA ASP A 435 2.45 -51.89 14.82
C ASP A 435 3.08 -53.09 14.08
N SER A 436 3.07 -53.01 12.73
CA SER A 436 3.64 -53.99 11.80
C SER A 436 2.88 -55.32 11.71
N ASP A 437 1.61 -55.37 12.11
CA ASP A 437 0.69 -56.44 11.76
C ASP A 437 -0.66 -55.90 11.22
N VAL A 438 -1.56 -56.80 10.81
CA VAL A 438 -2.89 -56.45 10.30
C VAL A 438 -3.90 -57.31 11.04
N ASP A 439 -4.51 -56.75 12.08
CA ASP A 439 -5.34 -57.46 13.03
C ASP A 439 -6.65 -56.71 13.38
N GLY A 440 -7.32 -57.15 14.45
CA GLY A 440 -8.59 -56.56 14.88
C GLY A 440 -8.49 -55.12 15.40
N ARG A 441 -7.30 -54.66 15.81
CA ARG A 441 -7.06 -53.28 16.23
C ARG A 441 -7.13 -52.32 15.06
N ASP A 442 -6.55 -52.71 13.92
CA ASP A 442 -6.61 -51.92 12.69
C ASP A 442 -8.05 -51.82 12.18
N PHE A 443 -8.77 -52.94 12.20
CA PHE A 443 -10.18 -52.96 11.84
C PHE A 443 -11.01 -52.00 12.70
N LEU A 444 -10.69 -51.90 14.00
CA LEU A 444 -11.35 -50.93 14.89
C LEU A 444 -10.98 -49.48 14.57
N ILE A 445 -9.79 -49.22 14.01
CA ILE A 445 -9.41 -47.88 13.53
C ILE A 445 -10.18 -47.55 12.24
N TRP A 446 -10.12 -48.44 11.24
CA TRP A 446 -10.91 -48.32 10.01
C TRP A 446 -12.39 -48.11 10.34
N GLN A 447 -12.98 -48.93 11.21
CA GLN A 447 -14.40 -48.83 11.57
C GLN A 447 -14.75 -47.49 12.24
N ARG A 448 -13.83 -46.92 13.04
CA ARG A 448 -14.01 -45.60 13.64
C ARG A 448 -13.87 -44.46 12.63
N GLN A 449 -13.13 -44.69 11.55
CA GLN A 449 -12.90 -43.73 10.48
C GLN A 449 -13.81 -43.95 9.26
N TYR A 450 -14.60 -45.03 9.21
CA TYR A 450 -15.47 -45.32 8.07
C TYR A 450 -16.43 -44.18 7.74
N GLY A 451 -16.39 -43.73 6.48
CA GLY A 451 -17.12 -42.57 5.98
C GLY A 451 -16.46 -41.21 6.27
N SER A 452 -15.22 -41.21 6.79
CA SER A 452 -14.39 -40.00 6.90
C SER A 452 -13.55 -39.77 5.65
N GLY A 453 -12.99 -38.56 5.52
CA GLY A 453 -12.25 -38.12 4.34
C GLY A 453 -13.12 -37.44 3.30
N VAL A 454 -12.50 -37.08 2.18
CA VAL A 454 -13.16 -36.41 1.06
C VAL A 454 -13.21 -37.43 -0.06
N PRO A 455 -14.38 -38.00 -0.40
CA PRO A 455 -14.45 -38.91 -1.52
C PRO A 455 -13.93 -38.18 -2.75
N LEU A 456 -13.02 -38.79 -3.49
CA LEU A 456 -12.41 -38.20 -4.67
C LEU A 456 -13.48 -38.00 -5.75
N VAL A 457 -14.24 -36.90 -5.67
CA VAL A 457 -15.23 -36.57 -6.68
C VAL A 457 -14.45 -36.19 -7.92
N ALA A 458 -14.54 -37.04 -8.96
CA ALA A 458 -13.89 -36.80 -10.24
C ALA A 458 -14.05 -35.33 -10.64
N ALA A 459 -12.93 -34.65 -10.89
CA ALA A 459 -12.90 -33.26 -11.30
C ALA A 459 -13.96 -33.05 -12.38
N GLN A 460 -14.98 -32.26 -12.07
CA GLN A 460 -15.99 -31.88 -13.04
C GLN A 460 -15.29 -30.96 -14.05
N ALA A 461 -14.69 -31.56 -15.07
CA ALA A 461 -14.19 -30.83 -16.22
C ALA A 461 -15.34 -29.94 -16.68
N ALA A 462 -15.11 -28.62 -16.70
CA ALA A 462 -16.05 -27.68 -17.29
C ALA A 462 -16.35 -28.21 -18.70
N VAL A 463 -17.53 -28.80 -18.87
CA VAL A 463 -17.98 -29.30 -20.17
C VAL A 463 -18.04 -28.07 -21.04
N PRO A 464 -17.22 -27.95 -22.11
CA PRO A 464 -17.35 -26.85 -23.04
C PRO A 464 -18.80 -26.87 -23.52
N GLU A 465 -19.52 -25.76 -23.33
CA GLU A 465 -20.94 -25.68 -23.71
C GLU A 465 -21.11 -26.29 -25.11
N PRO A 466 -22.02 -27.26 -25.28
CA PRO A 466 -21.97 -28.10 -26.45
C PRO A 466 -22.15 -27.25 -27.71
N SER A 467 -21.40 -27.61 -28.75
CA SER A 467 -21.49 -27.13 -30.12
C SER A 467 -22.91 -27.16 -30.71
N THR A 468 -23.92 -27.58 -29.96
CA THR A 468 -25.35 -27.43 -30.20
C THR A 468 -25.76 -26.04 -30.64
N CYS A 469 -25.29 -24.94 -30.02
CA CYS A 469 -25.64 -23.59 -30.49
C CYS A 469 -25.05 -23.32 -31.89
N ALA A 470 -23.84 -23.79 -32.16
CA ALA A 470 -23.20 -23.69 -33.48
C ALA A 470 -23.90 -24.58 -34.53
N LEU A 471 -24.29 -25.81 -34.16
CA LEU A 471 -25.04 -26.74 -35.02
C LEU A 471 -26.47 -26.26 -35.29
N LEU A 472 -27.12 -25.62 -34.31
CA LEU A 472 -28.42 -24.99 -34.46
C LEU A 472 -28.33 -23.80 -35.43
N MET A 473 -27.28 -22.97 -35.31
CA MET A 473 -27.02 -21.87 -36.24
C MET A 473 -26.75 -22.38 -37.67
N ILE A 474 -25.95 -23.44 -37.83
CA ILE A 474 -25.65 -24.04 -39.15
C ILE A 474 -26.90 -24.68 -39.77
N SER A 475 -27.75 -25.34 -38.98
CA SER A 475 -28.99 -25.95 -39.46
C SER A 475 -30.04 -24.91 -39.86
N VAL A 476 -30.18 -23.81 -39.11
CA VAL A 476 -31.05 -22.68 -39.47
C VAL A 476 -30.58 -22.02 -40.78
N VAL A 477 -29.28 -21.78 -40.95
CA VAL A 477 -28.72 -21.22 -42.20
C VAL A 477 -28.93 -22.17 -43.39
N SER A 478 -28.82 -23.48 -43.18
CA SER A 478 -29.05 -24.50 -44.22
C SER A 478 -30.53 -24.58 -44.65
N PHE A 479 -31.46 -24.48 -43.70
CA PHE A 479 -32.90 -24.44 -43.98
C PHE A 479 -33.34 -23.17 -44.71
N VAL A 480 -32.76 -22.02 -44.37
CA VAL A 480 -33.04 -20.75 -45.07
C VAL A 480 -32.49 -20.76 -46.50
N ARG A 481 -31.30 -21.33 -46.74
CA ARG A 481 -30.74 -21.50 -48.10
C ARG A 481 -31.56 -22.44 -48.98
N MET A 482 -32.11 -23.52 -48.41
CA MET A 482 -32.97 -24.46 -49.17
C MET A 482 -34.33 -23.85 -49.56
N ARG A 483 -34.90 -22.95 -48.73
CA ARG A 483 -36.17 -22.28 -49.07
C ARG A 483 -36.03 -21.17 -50.11
N LEU A 484 -34.82 -20.63 -50.31
CA LEU A 484 -34.57 -19.50 -51.21
C LEU A 484 -34.05 -19.91 -52.60
N SER A 485 -33.91 -21.20 -52.92
CA SER A 485 -33.47 -21.63 -54.26
C SER A 485 -34.59 -21.40 -55.30
N PRO A 486 -34.41 -20.51 -56.30
CA PRO A 486 -35.41 -20.30 -57.34
C PRO A 486 -35.44 -21.50 -58.29
N LYS A 487 -36.64 -22.01 -58.60
CA LYS A 487 -36.86 -22.98 -59.69
C LYS A 487 -36.29 -22.43 -61.00
N ARG A 488 -35.09 -22.84 -61.40
CA ARG A 488 -34.62 -22.71 -62.79
C ARG A 488 -35.41 -23.70 -63.65
N ARG A 489 -36.52 -23.25 -64.24
CA ARG A 489 -37.12 -23.95 -65.39
C ARG A 489 -36.22 -23.72 -66.60
N ALA A 490 -35.47 -24.75 -66.95
CA ALA A 490 -34.64 -24.81 -68.15
C ALA A 490 -35.50 -24.96 -69.41
N PHE A 491 -35.16 -24.14 -70.41
CA PHE A 491 -35.52 -24.29 -71.81
C PHE A 491 -34.90 -25.60 -72.35
N GLN A 492 -35.70 -26.44 -73.02
CA GLN A 492 -35.18 -27.46 -73.94
C GLN A 492 -35.88 -27.33 -75.31
N ARG A 493 -35.05 -27.05 -76.32
CA ARG A 493 -35.34 -27.08 -77.76
C ARG A 493 -35.54 -28.52 -78.26
N LEU A 494 -36.42 -28.72 -79.24
CA LEU A 494 -36.39 -29.69 -80.37
C LEU A 494 -37.77 -29.57 -81.07
N LYS A 495 -38.00 -29.57 -82.38
CA LYS A 495 -37.25 -30.01 -83.57
C LYS A 495 -37.97 -29.43 -84.81
N ILE A 496 -37.23 -29.16 -85.87
CA ILE A 496 -37.71 -28.84 -87.22
C ILE A 496 -38.36 -30.09 -87.83
N GLN A 497 -39.52 -29.95 -88.48
CA GLN A 497 -39.88 -30.76 -89.65
C GLN A 497 -40.80 -29.98 -90.60
N SER A 498 -40.34 -29.91 -91.84
CA SER A 498 -40.98 -29.36 -93.03
C SER A 498 -42.11 -30.25 -93.54
N PHE A 499 -43.23 -29.66 -93.97
CA PHE A 499 -44.05 -30.18 -95.07
C PHE A 499 -44.74 -28.99 -95.75
N ARG A 500 -44.39 -28.72 -97.01
CA ARG A 500 -45.30 -28.14 -98.00
C ARG A 500 -45.49 -29.19 -99.09
N SER A 501 -46.74 -29.26 -99.53
CA SER A 501 -47.29 -29.92 -100.73
C SER A 501 -46.46 -29.72 -101.99
#